data_AF-A0A413T4E2-F1
#
_entry.id   AF-A0A413T4E2-F1
#
_cell.length_a   1.000
_cell.length_b   1.000
_cell.length_c   1.000
_cell.angle_alpha   90.00
_cell.angle_beta   90.00
_cell.angle_gamma   90.00
#
_symmetry.space_group_name_H-M   'P 1'
#
loop_
_entity.id
_entity.type
_entity.pdbx_description
1 polymer ?
#
loop_
_entity_poly.entity_id
_entity_poly.type
_entity_poly.pdbx_seq_one_letter_code
_entity_poly.pdbx_strand_id
1 'polypeptide(L)'
;MLKNQKYTQAVTEFKDLGGFRKSKEFLAEAYYNIGLQALNEKDEDKASDYFTKSHDADKSSEYGKQAGAFLDYYAATDALDKKDYDKAQQLFTSSAQAASDFNLINKASAGMAQVSYIKADYSTAWQTIKNVYAKDNKTFQTQYAEYGYAYAKQLIDKGSIKDGMEVYSKVEKLSKSANLSESVYNQAVKLGEAGKIQESLNLLNQIKGNYAKAKTLYDSMNSFHKKVSLWLGTWKHRGTVNGEKTTYYITFSEVLYKGEPCIKIKDMNNKSLGYDVEISSKNHITQIEVGKYMIHFKLKNNHNQKLTYTLLEGKKMLRELKYEGVTYKTKYKKK
;
A
#
# COMPACT_ATOMS: atom_id res chain seq x y z
N MET A 1 -21.86 -52.52 -9.40
CA MET A 1 -21.90 -51.60 -10.55
C MET A 1 -21.03 -50.36 -10.31
N LEU A 2 -21.27 -49.60 -9.23
CA LEU A 2 -20.48 -48.42 -8.85
C LEU A 2 -18.97 -48.70 -8.72
N LYS A 3 -18.58 -49.75 -7.96
CA LYS A 3 -17.16 -50.18 -7.84
C LYS A 3 -16.47 -50.52 -9.17
N ASN A 4 -17.24 -50.89 -10.19
CA ASN A 4 -16.73 -51.24 -11.52
C ASN A 4 -16.89 -50.06 -12.50
N GLN A 5 -17.19 -48.85 -11.99
CA GLN A 5 -17.39 -47.62 -12.77
C GLN A 5 -18.48 -47.71 -13.84
N LYS A 6 -19.43 -48.64 -13.70
CA LYS A 6 -20.56 -48.81 -14.63
C LYS A 6 -21.70 -47.88 -14.25
N TYR A 7 -21.45 -46.56 -14.23
CA TYR A 7 -22.36 -45.58 -13.65
C TYR A 7 -23.67 -45.43 -14.44
N THR A 8 -23.63 -45.43 -15.77
CA THR A 8 -24.85 -45.35 -16.60
C THR A 8 -25.77 -46.55 -16.37
N GLN A 9 -25.21 -47.76 -16.23
CA GLN A 9 -25.98 -48.96 -15.90
C GLN A 9 -26.55 -48.88 -14.47
N ALA A 10 -25.75 -48.38 -13.52
CA ALA A 10 -26.20 -48.17 -12.15
C ALA A 10 -27.37 -47.19 -12.05
N VAL A 11 -27.36 -46.11 -12.85
CA VAL A 11 -28.48 -45.15 -12.92
C VAL A 11 -29.78 -45.84 -13.33
N THR A 12 -29.75 -46.64 -14.40
CA THR A 12 -30.95 -47.36 -14.88
C THR A 12 -31.52 -48.25 -13.78
N GLU A 13 -30.67 -49.10 -13.20
CA GLU A 13 -31.10 -50.10 -12.20
C GLU A 13 -31.58 -49.45 -10.90
N PHE A 14 -30.94 -48.37 -10.43
CA PHE A 14 -31.32 -47.73 -9.17
C PHE A 14 -32.53 -46.80 -9.28
N LYS A 15 -32.77 -46.23 -10.46
CA LYS A 15 -33.95 -45.39 -10.71
C LYS A 15 -35.25 -46.18 -10.54
N ASP A 16 -35.25 -47.43 -11.01
CA ASP A 16 -36.43 -48.31 -10.96
C ASP A 16 -36.76 -48.79 -9.54
N LEU A 17 -35.83 -48.65 -8.59
CA LEU A 17 -36.01 -49.07 -7.19
C LEU A 17 -36.70 -48.02 -6.30
N GLY A 18 -36.94 -46.80 -6.78
CA GLY A 18 -37.79 -45.80 -6.11
C GLY A 18 -37.41 -45.40 -4.67
N GLY A 19 -36.19 -45.68 -4.20
CA GLY A 19 -35.75 -45.44 -2.82
C GLY A 19 -35.71 -46.68 -1.91
N PHE A 20 -36.04 -47.87 -2.42
CA PHE A 20 -35.85 -49.13 -1.69
C PHE A 20 -34.36 -49.36 -1.37
N ARG A 21 -34.05 -49.78 -0.12
CA ARG A 21 -32.68 -50.10 0.36
C ARG A 21 -31.60 -49.07 0.01
N LYS A 22 -31.86 -47.78 0.25
CA LYS A 22 -30.93 -46.66 -0.04
C LYS A 22 -30.59 -46.45 -1.53
N SER A 23 -31.41 -46.96 -2.45
CA SER A 23 -31.21 -46.76 -3.89
C SER A 23 -31.11 -45.29 -4.31
N LYS A 24 -31.73 -44.34 -3.57
CA LYS A 24 -31.57 -42.89 -3.79
C LYS A 24 -30.13 -42.41 -3.56
N GLU A 25 -29.47 -42.89 -2.51
CA GLU A 25 -28.07 -42.58 -2.20
C GLU A 25 -27.14 -43.10 -3.30
N PHE A 26 -27.34 -44.35 -3.73
CA PHE A 26 -26.57 -44.95 -4.82
C PHE A 26 -26.85 -44.31 -6.19
N LEU A 27 -28.07 -43.83 -6.42
CA LEU A 27 -28.43 -43.07 -7.61
C LEU A 27 -27.75 -41.70 -7.62
N ALA A 28 -27.71 -41.01 -6.48
CA ALA A 28 -26.97 -39.76 -6.32
C ALA A 28 -25.47 -39.97 -6.57
N GLU A 29 -24.87 -41.05 -6.04
CA GLU A 29 -23.48 -41.43 -6.30
C GLU A 29 -23.21 -41.68 -7.79
N ALA A 30 -24.09 -42.42 -8.47
CA ALA A 30 -23.93 -42.72 -9.89
C ALA A 30 -23.96 -41.44 -10.73
N TYR A 31 -24.94 -40.57 -10.51
CA TYR A 31 -25.04 -39.29 -11.23
C TYR A 31 -23.86 -38.36 -10.95
N TYR A 32 -23.41 -38.26 -9.70
CA TYR A 32 -22.25 -37.45 -9.34
C TYR A 32 -21.00 -37.88 -10.10
N ASN A 33 -20.73 -39.18 -10.16
CA ASN A 33 -19.57 -39.71 -10.87
C ASN A 33 -19.66 -39.51 -12.40
N ILE A 34 -20.86 -39.53 -12.99
CA ILE A 34 -21.04 -39.16 -14.40
C ILE A 34 -20.77 -37.67 -14.61
N GLY A 35 -21.20 -36.81 -13.68
CA GLY A 35 -20.87 -35.38 -13.70
C GLY A 35 -19.35 -35.13 -13.67
N LEU A 36 -18.62 -35.84 -12.82
CA LEU A 36 -17.15 -35.80 -12.79
C LEU A 36 -16.52 -36.30 -14.11
N GLN A 37 -17.08 -37.33 -14.74
CA GLN A 37 -16.61 -37.79 -16.06
C GLN A 37 -16.81 -36.71 -17.12
N ALA A 38 -17.97 -36.04 -17.13
CA ALA A 38 -18.23 -34.93 -18.05
C ALA A 38 -17.25 -33.76 -17.84
N LEU A 39 -16.85 -33.46 -16.60
CA LEU A 39 -15.79 -32.48 -16.33
C LEU A 39 -14.44 -32.87 -16.93
N ASN A 40 -14.06 -34.15 -16.89
CA ASN A 40 -12.85 -34.65 -17.54
C ASN A 40 -12.92 -34.54 -19.07
N GLU A 41 -14.13 -34.67 -19.63
CA GLU A 41 -14.44 -34.43 -21.05
C GLU A 41 -14.54 -32.94 -21.40
N LYS A 42 -14.45 -32.04 -20.42
CA LYS A 42 -14.64 -30.58 -20.53
C LYS A 42 -16.05 -30.17 -20.98
N ASP A 43 -17.05 -30.99 -20.68
CA ASP A 43 -18.46 -30.72 -20.96
C ASP A 43 -19.14 -30.23 -19.68
N GLU A 44 -19.05 -28.93 -19.41
CA GLU A 44 -19.58 -28.32 -18.18
C GLU A 44 -21.11 -28.31 -18.13
N ASP A 45 -21.79 -28.20 -19.28
CA ASP A 45 -23.25 -28.24 -19.36
C ASP A 45 -23.78 -29.62 -18.96
N LYS A 46 -23.18 -30.68 -19.51
CA LYS A 46 -23.50 -32.05 -19.15
C LYS A 46 -23.13 -32.34 -17.70
N ALA A 47 -21.99 -31.84 -17.21
CA ALA A 47 -21.61 -31.98 -15.81
C ALA A 47 -22.66 -31.35 -14.88
N SER A 48 -23.08 -30.12 -15.17
CA SER A 48 -24.10 -29.38 -14.42
C SER A 48 -25.42 -30.15 -14.36
N ASP A 49 -25.92 -30.65 -15.50
CA ASP A 49 -27.15 -31.47 -15.56
C ASP A 49 -27.04 -32.73 -14.67
N TYR A 50 -25.91 -33.43 -14.71
CA TYR A 50 -25.72 -34.61 -13.87
C TYR A 50 -25.53 -34.28 -12.38
N PHE A 51 -24.95 -33.13 -12.04
CA PHE A 51 -24.91 -32.67 -10.64
C PHE A 51 -26.30 -32.27 -10.15
N THR A 52 -27.14 -31.63 -10.97
CA THR A 52 -28.55 -31.39 -10.62
C THR A 52 -29.28 -32.70 -10.34
N LYS A 53 -29.14 -33.69 -11.24
CA LYS A 53 -29.74 -35.03 -11.04
C LYS A 53 -29.25 -35.72 -9.78
N SER A 54 -27.95 -35.63 -9.48
CA SER A 54 -27.36 -36.19 -8.26
C SER A 54 -27.92 -35.51 -7.00
N HIS A 55 -27.94 -34.18 -6.98
CA HIS A 55 -28.45 -33.40 -5.87
C HIS A 55 -29.93 -33.70 -5.62
N ASP A 56 -30.77 -33.73 -6.67
CA ASP A 56 -32.20 -33.99 -6.54
C ASP A 56 -32.53 -35.44 -6.17
N ALA A 57 -31.68 -36.40 -6.53
CA ALA A 57 -31.86 -37.80 -6.15
C ALA A 57 -31.80 -38.00 -4.62
N ASP A 58 -30.85 -37.35 -3.94
CA ASP A 58 -30.77 -37.30 -2.48
C ASP A 58 -29.90 -36.14 -1.97
N LYS A 59 -30.52 -35.00 -1.66
CA LYS A 59 -29.86 -33.77 -1.17
C LYS A 59 -29.09 -33.95 0.14
N SER A 60 -29.47 -34.94 0.96
CA SER A 60 -28.90 -35.17 2.29
C SER A 60 -27.69 -36.09 2.28
N SER A 61 -27.58 -36.91 1.22
CA SER A 61 -26.46 -37.82 0.99
C SER A 61 -25.13 -37.08 0.81
N GLU A 62 -24.03 -37.80 1.00
CA GLU A 62 -22.68 -37.27 0.75
C GLU A 62 -22.56 -36.74 -0.69
N TYR A 63 -22.97 -37.54 -1.67
CA TYR A 63 -22.86 -37.19 -3.09
C TYR A 63 -23.82 -36.06 -3.51
N GLY A 64 -25.02 -36.01 -2.94
CA GLY A 64 -25.95 -34.90 -3.19
C GLY A 64 -25.45 -33.57 -2.63
N LYS A 65 -24.75 -33.58 -1.48
CA LYS A 65 -24.08 -32.39 -0.94
C LYS A 65 -22.90 -31.97 -1.81
N GLN A 66 -22.06 -32.91 -2.25
CA GLN A 66 -20.94 -32.62 -3.14
C GLN A 66 -21.41 -32.08 -4.50
N ALA A 67 -22.46 -32.67 -5.08
CA ALA A 67 -23.09 -32.16 -6.29
C ALA A 67 -23.67 -30.75 -6.09
N GLY A 68 -24.32 -30.52 -4.94
CA GLY A 68 -24.79 -29.18 -4.54
C GLY A 68 -23.66 -28.15 -4.50
N ALA A 69 -22.47 -28.53 -4.04
CA ALA A 69 -21.30 -27.65 -4.02
C ALA A 69 -20.85 -27.22 -5.43
N PHE A 70 -20.92 -28.11 -6.43
CA PHE A 70 -20.66 -27.74 -7.83
C PHE A 70 -21.73 -26.79 -8.38
N LEU A 71 -23.00 -27.03 -8.07
CA LEU A 71 -24.10 -26.16 -8.47
C LEU A 71 -23.99 -24.76 -7.85
N ASP A 72 -23.62 -24.67 -6.58
CA ASP A 72 -23.34 -23.41 -5.91
C ASP A 72 -22.18 -22.67 -6.58
N TYR A 73 -21.12 -23.38 -7.00
CA TYR A 73 -20.01 -22.77 -7.74
C TYR A 73 -20.48 -22.18 -9.08
N TYR A 74 -21.27 -22.91 -9.87
CA TYR A 74 -21.79 -22.41 -11.15
C TYR A 74 -22.74 -21.21 -10.96
N ALA A 75 -23.59 -21.27 -9.93
CA ALA A 75 -24.47 -20.16 -9.59
C ALA A 75 -23.66 -18.94 -9.09
N ALA A 76 -22.53 -19.16 -8.42
CA ALA A 76 -21.63 -18.10 -7.98
C ALA A 76 -20.95 -17.40 -9.17
N THR A 77 -20.51 -18.16 -10.17
CA THR A 77 -19.93 -17.59 -11.40
C THR A 77 -20.95 -16.78 -12.19
N ASP A 78 -22.18 -17.27 -12.33
CA ASP A 78 -23.27 -16.51 -12.98
C ASP A 78 -23.62 -15.23 -12.20
N ALA A 79 -23.69 -15.31 -10.87
CA ALA A 79 -23.90 -14.13 -10.02
C ALA A 79 -22.76 -13.12 -10.16
N LEU A 80 -21.51 -13.59 -10.24
CA LEU A 80 -20.33 -12.74 -10.43
C LEU A 80 -20.37 -12.01 -11.78
N ASP A 81 -20.72 -12.70 -12.87
CA ASP A 81 -20.86 -12.13 -14.20
C ASP A 81 -21.99 -11.08 -14.27
N LYS A 82 -23.08 -11.33 -13.52
CA LYS A 82 -24.19 -10.39 -13.30
C LYS A 82 -23.87 -9.26 -12.32
N LYS A 83 -22.64 -9.24 -11.77
CA LYS A 83 -22.16 -8.26 -10.78
C LYS A 83 -22.94 -8.26 -9.46
N ASP A 84 -23.66 -9.34 -9.16
CA ASP A 84 -24.27 -9.59 -7.85
C ASP A 84 -23.21 -10.16 -6.90
N TYR A 85 -22.32 -9.28 -6.44
CA TYR A 85 -21.12 -9.67 -5.70
C TYR A 85 -21.41 -10.24 -4.32
N ASP A 86 -22.53 -9.86 -3.69
CA ASP A 86 -22.92 -10.41 -2.39
C ASP A 86 -23.40 -11.85 -2.54
N LYS A 87 -24.26 -12.10 -3.53
CA LYS A 87 -24.70 -13.46 -3.86
C LYS A 87 -23.54 -14.34 -4.32
N ALA A 88 -22.66 -13.81 -5.18
CA ALA A 88 -21.47 -14.54 -5.63
C ALA A 88 -20.57 -14.93 -4.45
N GLN A 89 -20.32 -14.01 -3.52
CA GLN A 89 -19.53 -14.29 -2.31
C GLN A 89 -20.16 -15.41 -1.47
N GLN A 90 -21.48 -15.33 -1.25
CA GLN A 90 -22.21 -16.33 -0.46
C GLN A 90 -22.11 -17.71 -1.11
N LEU A 91 -22.36 -17.81 -2.41
CA LEU A 91 -22.37 -19.07 -3.15
C LEU A 91 -20.97 -19.68 -3.28
N PHE A 92 -19.93 -18.90 -3.56
CA PHE A 92 -18.55 -19.43 -3.54
C PHE A 92 -18.16 -19.95 -2.14
N THR A 93 -18.59 -19.26 -1.08
CA THR A 93 -18.34 -19.70 0.30
C THR A 93 -19.05 -21.01 0.59
N SER A 94 -20.33 -21.12 0.22
CA SER A 94 -21.15 -22.34 0.35
C SER A 94 -20.50 -23.52 -0.38
N SER A 95 -20.12 -23.30 -1.64
CA SER A 95 -19.43 -24.29 -2.47
C SER A 95 -18.13 -24.77 -1.82
N ALA A 96 -17.25 -23.86 -1.41
CA ALA A 96 -15.96 -24.22 -0.80
C ALA A 96 -16.10 -24.99 0.52
N GLN A 97 -17.17 -24.75 1.30
CA GLN A 97 -17.43 -25.42 2.56
C GLN A 97 -18.07 -26.81 2.39
N ALA A 98 -18.94 -26.97 1.40
CA ALA A 98 -19.64 -28.23 1.13
C ALA A 98 -18.82 -29.22 0.30
N ALA A 99 -17.88 -28.72 -0.51
CA ALA A 99 -17.03 -29.54 -1.37
C ALA A 99 -16.03 -30.39 -0.58
N SER A 100 -15.81 -31.62 -1.03
CA SER A 100 -14.69 -32.47 -0.64
C SER A 100 -13.59 -32.51 -1.71
N ASP A 101 -13.95 -32.20 -2.97
CA ASP A 101 -13.01 -32.13 -4.08
C ASP A 101 -12.10 -30.90 -3.95
N PHE A 102 -10.80 -31.16 -3.86
CA PHE A 102 -9.80 -30.12 -3.66
C PHE A 102 -9.76 -29.11 -4.80
N ASN A 103 -9.98 -29.53 -6.05
CA ASN A 103 -9.95 -28.64 -7.19
C ASN A 103 -11.12 -27.66 -7.16
N LEU A 104 -12.31 -28.13 -6.80
CA LEU A 104 -13.50 -27.29 -6.61
C LEU A 104 -13.29 -26.31 -5.44
N ILE A 105 -12.80 -26.79 -4.29
CA ILE A 105 -12.48 -25.92 -3.15
C ILE A 105 -11.52 -24.80 -3.58
N ASN A 106 -10.49 -25.14 -4.35
CA ASN A 106 -9.49 -24.18 -4.81
C ASN A 106 -10.07 -23.17 -5.81
N LYS A 107 -10.91 -23.62 -6.77
CA LYS A 107 -11.62 -22.75 -7.71
C LYS A 107 -12.61 -21.82 -7.01
N ALA A 108 -13.41 -22.33 -6.09
CA ALA A 108 -14.35 -21.52 -5.31
C ALA A 108 -13.63 -20.47 -4.45
N SER A 109 -12.52 -20.87 -3.81
CA SER A 109 -11.66 -19.93 -3.06
C SER A 109 -11.07 -18.83 -3.97
N ALA A 110 -10.68 -19.16 -5.20
CA ALA A 110 -10.24 -18.16 -6.17
C ALA A 110 -11.37 -17.18 -6.54
N GLY A 111 -12.61 -17.68 -6.71
CA GLY A 111 -13.80 -16.85 -6.90
C GLY A 111 -14.05 -15.89 -5.74
N MET A 112 -13.91 -16.35 -4.49
CA MET A 112 -13.99 -15.48 -3.30
C MET A 112 -12.91 -14.39 -3.32
N ALA A 113 -11.68 -14.73 -3.71
CA ALA A 113 -10.59 -13.76 -3.83
C ALA A 113 -10.90 -12.71 -4.90
N GLN A 114 -11.47 -13.11 -6.03
CA GLN A 114 -11.87 -12.21 -7.11
C GLN A 114 -12.98 -11.25 -6.67
N VAL A 115 -14.01 -11.74 -5.97
CA VAL A 115 -15.05 -10.87 -5.41
C VAL A 115 -14.45 -9.86 -4.43
N SER A 116 -13.58 -10.31 -3.53
CA SER A 116 -12.89 -9.44 -2.57
C SER A 116 -12.05 -8.36 -3.28
N TYR A 117 -11.36 -8.75 -4.34
CA TYR A 117 -10.56 -7.83 -5.16
C TYR A 117 -11.43 -6.75 -5.83
N ILE A 118 -12.55 -7.14 -6.43
CA ILE A 118 -13.50 -6.21 -7.08
C ILE A 118 -14.08 -5.22 -6.06
N LYS A 119 -14.33 -5.67 -4.83
CA LYS A 119 -14.78 -4.83 -3.71
C LYS A 119 -13.66 -3.96 -3.09
N ALA A 120 -12.45 -3.99 -3.65
CA ALA A 120 -11.25 -3.33 -3.15
C ALA A 120 -10.82 -3.76 -1.73
N ASP A 121 -11.28 -4.93 -1.26
CA ASP A 121 -10.73 -5.60 -0.08
C ASP A 121 -9.49 -6.41 -0.48
N TYR A 122 -8.42 -5.69 -0.81
CA TYR A 122 -7.17 -6.27 -1.29
C TYR A 122 -6.47 -7.15 -0.26
N SER A 123 -6.74 -6.96 1.05
CA SER A 123 -6.17 -7.79 2.09
C SER A 123 -6.76 -9.19 2.05
N THR A 124 -8.10 -9.30 2.06
CA THR A 124 -8.79 -10.58 1.96
C THR A 124 -8.53 -11.26 0.61
N ALA A 125 -8.53 -10.49 -0.48
CA ALA A 125 -8.19 -11.00 -1.81
C ALA A 125 -6.79 -11.62 -1.84
N TRP A 126 -5.79 -10.90 -1.30
CA TRP A 126 -4.41 -11.35 -1.28
C TRP A 126 -4.21 -12.61 -0.43
N GLN A 127 -4.74 -12.65 0.80
CA GLN A 127 -4.56 -13.82 1.66
C GLN A 127 -5.23 -15.07 1.05
N THR A 128 -6.41 -14.90 0.46
CA THR A 128 -7.14 -16.00 -0.18
C THR A 128 -6.40 -16.50 -1.42
N ILE A 129 -6.02 -15.62 -2.36
CA ILE A 129 -5.35 -16.05 -3.60
C ILE A 129 -3.95 -16.60 -3.34
N LYS A 130 -3.24 -16.12 -2.30
CA LYS A 130 -1.94 -16.66 -1.91
C LYS A 130 -2.04 -18.13 -1.51
N ASN A 131 -3.08 -18.50 -0.78
CA ASN A 131 -3.33 -19.90 -0.39
C ASN A 131 -3.73 -20.75 -1.58
N VAL A 132 -4.52 -20.19 -2.51
CA VAL A 132 -4.91 -20.86 -3.77
C VAL A 132 -3.69 -21.11 -4.66
N TYR A 133 -2.84 -20.09 -4.83
CA TYR A 133 -1.63 -20.16 -5.64
C TYR A 133 -0.60 -21.15 -5.09
N ALA A 134 -0.50 -21.28 -3.76
CA ALA A 134 0.37 -22.29 -3.14
C ALA A 134 -0.03 -23.73 -3.52
N LYS A 135 -1.31 -23.94 -3.86
CA LYS A 135 -1.88 -25.24 -4.24
C LYS A 135 -1.87 -25.48 -5.75
N ASP A 136 -2.11 -24.43 -6.54
CA ASP A 136 -2.08 -24.46 -8.00
C ASP A 136 -1.46 -23.16 -8.54
N ASN A 137 -0.13 -23.17 -8.68
CA ASN A 137 0.62 -22.01 -9.11
C ASN A 137 0.50 -21.73 -10.62
N LYS A 138 0.14 -22.72 -11.43
CA LYS A 138 0.08 -22.56 -12.90
C LYS A 138 -1.20 -21.84 -13.30
N THR A 139 -2.33 -22.25 -12.74
CA THR A 139 -3.64 -21.71 -13.11
C THR A 139 -3.83 -20.29 -12.59
N PHE A 140 -3.32 -19.99 -11.38
CA PHE A 140 -3.62 -18.75 -10.67
C PHE A 140 -2.44 -17.76 -10.61
N GLN A 141 -1.41 -17.95 -11.43
CA GLN A 141 -0.22 -17.07 -11.43
C GLN A 141 -0.60 -15.60 -11.69
N THR A 142 -1.49 -15.36 -12.66
CA THR A 142 -1.91 -14.01 -13.04
C THR A 142 -2.66 -13.32 -11.91
N GLN A 143 -3.66 -13.97 -11.31
CA GLN A 143 -4.41 -13.40 -10.20
C GLN A 143 -3.52 -13.18 -8.97
N TYR A 144 -2.61 -14.11 -8.67
CA TYR A 144 -1.64 -13.96 -7.58
C TYR A 144 -0.78 -12.72 -7.78
N ALA A 145 -0.24 -12.54 -8.98
CA ALA A 145 0.55 -11.39 -9.36
C ALA A 145 -0.22 -10.07 -9.23
N GLU A 146 -1.42 -10.01 -9.81
CA GLU A 146 -2.27 -8.81 -9.83
C GLU A 146 -2.75 -8.41 -8.43
N TYR A 147 -3.22 -9.37 -7.64
CA TYR A 147 -3.81 -9.08 -6.33
C TYR A 147 -2.71 -8.74 -5.31
N GLY A 148 -1.57 -9.44 -5.40
CA GLY A 148 -0.40 -9.09 -4.59
C GLY A 148 0.13 -7.70 -4.90
N TYR A 149 0.11 -7.27 -6.16
CA TYR A 149 0.47 -5.91 -6.55
C TYR A 149 -0.47 -4.86 -5.93
N ALA A 150 -1.78 -5.07 -6.06
CA ALA A 150 -2.78 -4.14 -5.49
C ALA A 150 -2.66 -4.05 -3.96
N TYR A 151 -2.47 -5.19 -3.29
CA TYR A 151 -2.26 -5.22 -1.84
C TYR A 151 -0.94 -4.55 -1.42
N ALA A 152 0.16 -4.80 -2.13
CA ALA A 152 1.44 -4.13 -1.91
C ALA A 152 1.29 -2.60 -2.03
N LYS A 153 0.63 -2.13 -3.09
CA LYS A 153 0.35 -0.71 -3.29
C LYS A 153 -0.48 -0.14 -2.13
N GLN A 154 -1.54 -0.83 -1.71
CA GLN A 154 -2.37 -0.40 -0.58
C GLN A 154 -1.57 -0.26 0.72
N LEU A 155 -0.69 -1.22 1.01
CA LEU A 155 0.20 -1.17 2.18
C LEU A 155 1.12 0.04 2.14
N ILE A 156 1.76 0.28 0.99
CA ILE A 156 2.65 1.44 0.80
C ILE A 156 1.86 2.74 0.96
N ASP A 157 0.70 2.86 0.32
CA ASP A 157 -0.14 4.05 0.39
C ASP A 157 -0.63 4.35 1.83
N LYS A 158 -0.78 3.31 2.67
CA LYS A 158 -1.07 3.41 4.11
C LYS A 158 0.16 3.65 5.00
N GLY A 159 1.37 3.64 4.44
CA GLY A 159 2.63 3.87 5.17
C GLY A 159 3.35 2.60 5.63
N SER A 160 2.78 1.41 5.41
CA SER A 160 3.44 0.11 5.69
C SER A 160 4.41 -0.26 4.57
N ILE A 161 5.44 0.58 4.36
CA ILE A 161 6.34 0.49 3.21
C ILE A 161 7.09 -0.83 3.15
N LYS A 162 7.65 -1.28 4.29
CA LYS A 162 8.45 -2.50 4.37
C LYS A 162 7.63 -3.72 3.93
N ASP A 163 6.45 -3.89 4.51
CA ASP A 163 5.57 -5.01 4.23
C ASP A 163 5.06 -4.96 2.79
N GLY A 164 4.70 -3.76 2.31
CA GLY A 164 4.27 -3.56 0.92
C GLY A 164 5.36 -3.91 -0.09
N MET A 165 6.62 -3.48 0.16
CA MET A 165 7.75 -3.82 -0.70
C MET A 165 8.12 -5.30 -0.65
N GLU A 166 7.95 -5.96 0.51
CA GLU A 166 8.15 -7.41 0.61
C GLU A 166 7.15 -8.16 -0.28
N VAL A 167 5.87 -7.78 -0.24
CA VAL A 167 4.84 -8.35 -1.12
C VAL A 167 5.17 -8.07 -2.58
N TYR A 168 5.49 -6.82 -2.94
CA TYR A 168 5.81 -6.43 -4.30
C TYR A 168 6.97 -7.25 -4.88
N SER A 169 8.05 -7.47 -4.11
CA SER A 169 9.21 -8.25 -4.57
C SER A 169 8.88 -9.70 -4.96
N LYS A 170 7.82 -10.27 -4.37
CA LYS A 170 7.36 -11.63 -4.66
C LYS A 170 6.55 -11.71 -5.95
N VAL A 171 5.91 -10.62 -6.36
CA VAL A 171 5.00 -10.59 -7.51
C VAL A 171 5.55 -9.84 -8.72
N GLU A 172 6.56 -8.98 -8.54
CA GLU A 172 7.09 -8.13 -9.60
C GLU A 172 7.61 -8.92 -10.81
N LYS A 173 8.20 -10.10 -10.59
CA LYS A 173 8.72 -10.97 -11.65
C LYS A 173 7.61 -11.73 -12.39
N LEU A 174 6.42 -11.81 -11.79
CA LEU A 174 5.27 -12.55 -12.32
C LEU A 174 4.28 -11.65 -13.05
N SER A 175 4.44 -10.32 -12.91
CA SER A 175 3.54 -9.32 -13.47
C SER A 175 4.29 -8.39 -14.42
N LYS A 176 3.57 -7.78 -15.37
CA LYS A 176 4.05 -6.59 -16.11
C LYS A 176 3.66 -5.28 -15.40
N SER A 177 3.30 -5.35 -14.11
CA SER A 177 2.78 -4.21 -13.37
C SER A 177 3.83 -3.11 -13.24
N ALA A 178 3.36 -1.86 -13.25
CA ALA A 178 4.23 -0.70 -13.11
C ALA A 178 4.97 -0.72 -11.77
N ASN A 179 6.18 -0.15 -11.73
CA ASN A 179 6.91 -0.03 -10.47
C ASN A 179 6.09 0.75 -9.42
N LEU A 180 6.28 0.45 -8.14
CA LEU A 180 5.63 1.20 -7.05
C LEU A 180 6.42 2.44 -6.62
N SER A 181 7.33 2.93 -7.47
CA SER A 181 8.21 4.05 -7.13
C SER A 181 7.44 5.34 -6.86
N GLU A 182 6.31 5.56 -7.53
CA GLU A 182 5.46 6.72 -7.26
C GLU A 182 4.78 6.65 -5.88
N SER A 183 4.24 5.48 -5.50
CA SER A 183 3.67 5.29 -4.15
C SER A 183 4.72 5.48 -3.07
N VAL A 184 5.93 4.91 -3.24
CA VAL A 184 7.04 5.10 -2.29
C VAL A 184 7.48 6.57 -2.23
N TYR A 185 7.55 7.26 -3.37
CA TYR A 185 7.86 8.69 -3.43
C TYR A 185 6.86 9.53 -2.64
N ASN A 186 5.56 9.29 -2.82
CA ASN A 186 4.52 10.04 -2.11
C ASN A 186 4.63 9.87 -0.58
N GLN A 187 5.04 8.69 -0.12
CA GLN A 187 5.28 8.46 1.32
C GLN A 187 6.54 9.16 1.80
N ALA A 188 7.60 9.18 0.99
CA ALA A 188 8.78 9.96 1.30
C ALA A 188 8.48 11.47 1.41
N VAL A 189 7.60 12.00 0.56
CA VAL A 189 7.13 13.40 0.65
C VAL A 189 6.40 13.65 1.97
N LYS A 190 5.43 12.80 2.35
CA LYS A 190 4.70 12.91 3.64
C LYS A 190 5.65 12.87 4.84
N LEU A 191 6.65 11.99 4.82
CA LEU A 191 7.68 11.95 5.87
C LEU A 191 8.48 13.25 5.93
N GLY A 192 8.82 13.83 4.77
CA GLY A 192 9.48 15.13 4.70
C GLY A 192 8.62 16.27 5.27
N GLU A 193 7.32 16.29 4.94
CA GLU A 193 6.34 17.23 5.48
C GLU A 193 6.18 17.12 7.00
N ALA A 194 6.29 15.90 7.53
CA ALA A 194 6.27 15.62 8.97
C ALA A 194 7.64 15.79 9.66
N GLY A 195 8.66 16.31 8.98
CA GLY A 195 9.99 16.57 9.54
C GLY A 195 10.88 15.35 9.73
N LYS A 196 10.42 14.17 9.33
CA LYS A 196 11.18 12.91 9.31
C LYS A 196 12.09 12.84 8.10
N ILE A 197 12.96 13.84 7.95
CA ILE A 197 13.82 14.03 6.77
C ILE A 197 14.72 12.82 6.51
N GLN A 198 15.29 12.20 7.54
CA GLN A 198 16.16 11.05 7.35
C GLN A 198 15.39 9.83 6.82
N GLU A 199 14.19 9.57 7.35
CA GLU A 199 13.33 8.49 6.85
C GLU A 199 12.89 8.75 5.41
N SER A 200 12.53 10.00 5.08
CA SER A 200 12.24 10.45 3.72
C SER A 200 13.41 10.20 2.76
N LEU A 201 14.63 10.62 3.14
CA LEU A 201 15.84 10.42 2.35
C LEU A 201 16.15 8.93 2.13
N ASN A 202 15.91 8.08 3.13
CA ASN A 202 16.11 6.64 3.01
C ASN A 202 15.17 6.03 1.95
N LEU A 203 13.87 6.40 1.97
CA LEU A 203 12.91 5.94 0.96
C LEU A 203 13.26 6.44 -0.44
N LEU A 204 13.59 7.74 -0.58
CA LEU A 204 13.99 8.30 -1.87
C LEU A 204 15.25 7.61 -2.42
N ASN A 205 16.19 7.25 -1.54
CA ASN A 205 17.42 6.55 -1.92
C ASN A 205 17.16 5.16 -2.51
N GLN A 206 16.09 4.47 -2.10
CA GLN A 206 15.73 3.15 -2.63
C GLN A 206 15.24 3.21 -4.08
N ILE A 207 14.60 4.32 -4.48
CA ILE A 207 13.92 4.45 -5.78
C ILE A 207 14.58 5.45 -6.74
N LYS A 208 15.59 6.20 -6.29
CA LYS A 208 16.23 7.26 -7.11
C LYS A 208 16.95 6.74 -8.36
N GLY A 209 17.32 5.46 -8.41
CA GLY A 209 18.02 4.87 -9.56
C GLY A 209 17.12 4.71 -10.79
N ASN A 210 15.81 4.59 -10.55
CA ASN A 210 14.80 4.20 -11.51
C ASN A 210 13.58 5.13 -11.50
N TYR A 211 13.57 6.18 -10.66
CA TYR A 211 12.54 7.21 -10.65
C TYR A 211 13.13 8.63 -10.53
N ALA A 212 13.10 9.36 -11.66
CA ALA A 212 13.75 10.67 -11.78
C ALA A 212 13.26 11.71 -10.75
N LYS A 213 11.95 11.76 -10.47
CA LYS A 213 11.39 12.69 -9.46
C LYS A 213 11.98 12.42 -8.07
N ALA A 214 12.20 11.15 -7.71
CA ALA A 214 12.83 10.81 -6.44
C ALA A 214 14.30 11.20 -6.38
N LYS A 215 15.05 11.06 -7.49
CA LYS A 215 16.43 11.54 -7.56
C LYS A 215 16.52 13.04 -7.31
N THR A 216 15.72 13.84 -8.03
CA THR A 216 15.70 15.29 -7.87
C THR A 216 15.37 15.70 -6.44
N LEU A 217 14.36 15.07 -5.84
CA LEU A 217 13.98 15.36 -4.46
C LEU A 217 15.06 14.95 -3.45
N TYR A 218 15.65 13.76 -3.62
CA TYR A 218 16.74 13.27 -2.79
C TYR A 218 17.92 14.24 -2.78
N ASP A 219 18.39 14.64 -3.97
CA ASP A 219 19.55 15.53 -4.11
C ASP A 219 19.29 16.90 -3.43
N SER A 220 18.10 17.46 -3.65
CA SER A 220 17.66 18.72 -3.04
C SER A 220 17.56 18.63 -1.51
N MET A 221 16.82 17.64 -0.99
CA MET A 221 16.63 17.45 0.45
C MET A 221 17.95 17.12 1.15
N ASN A 222 18.78 16.26 0.58
CA ASN A 222 20.05 15.84 1.18
C ASN A 222 21.05 17.01 1.24
N SER A 223 21.15 17.79 0.16
CA SER A 223 21.99 18.99 0.09
C SER A 223 21.56 20.03 1.13
N PHE A 224 20.25 20.28 1.26
CA PHE A 224 19.71 21.19 2.26
C PHE A 224 19.97 20.66 3.67
N HIS A 225 19.55 19.43 3.97
CA HIS A 225 19.67 18.80 5.27
C HIS A 225 21.11 18.81 5.79
N LYS A 226 22.10 18.44 4.96
CA LYS A 226 23.54 18.50 5.34
C LYS A 226 24.01 19.90 5.75
N LYS A 227 23.47 20.94 5.11
CA LYS A 227 23.85 22.34 5.40
C LYS A 227 23.19 22.88 6.65
N VAL A 228 21.91 22.55 6.86
CA VAL A 228 21.09 23.19 7.91
C VAL A 228 20.93 22.35 9.17
N SER A 229 21.24 21.04 9.14
CA SER A 229 21.11 20.17 10.33
C SER A 229 21.96 20.67 11.51
N LEU A 230 23.14 21.24 11.23
CA LEU A 230 24.01 21.81 12.26
C LEU A 230 23.43 23.08 12.91
N TRP A 231 22.49 23.75 12.23
CA TRP A 231 21.83 24.94 12.73
C TRP A 231 20.72 24.60 13.73
N LEU A 232 20.23 23.36 13.76
CA LEU A 232 19.18 22.94 14.69
C LEU A 232 19.59 23.18 16.15
N GLY A 233 18.65 23.68 16.94
CA GLY A 233 18.85 24.03 18.35
C GLY A 233 18.79 25.53 18.63
N THR A 234 19.03 25.88 19.89
CA THR A 234 18.87 27.25 20.38
C THR A 234 20.18 28.02 20.32
N TRP A 235 20.14 29.16 19.65
CA TRP A 235 21.25 30.08 19.48
C TRP A 235 21.06 31.30 20.35
N LYS A 236 22.12 31.64 21.08
CA LYS A 236 22.18 32.81 21.94
C LYS A 236 22.88 33.96 21.23
N HIS A 237 22.23 35.11 21.24
CA HIS A 237 22.80 36.39 20.82
C HIS A 237 22.90 37.32 22.04
N ARG A 238 24.00 38.08 22.12
CA ARG A 238 24.18 39.16 23.10
C ARG A 238 24.38 40.45 22.31
N GLY A 239 23.55 41.44 22.57
CA GLY A 239 23.61 42.75 21.92
C GLY A 239 23.29 43.86 22.92
N THR A 240 23.32 45.10 22.44
CA THR A 240 22.92 46.27 23.22
C THR A 240 21.75 46.94 22.50
N VAL A 241 20.60 47.11 23.16
CA VAL A 241 19.41 47.77 22.62
C VAL A 241 19.07 48.96 23.50
N ASN A 242 19.00 50.16 22.90
CA ASN A 242 18.82 51.43 23.62
C ASN A 242 19.83 51.68 24.75
N GLY A 243 21.07 51.21 24.60
CA GLY A 243 22.10 51.33 25.64
C GLY A 243 22.11 50.20 26.67
N GLU A 244 21.10 49.32 26.70
CA GLU A 244 21.02 48.19 27.63
C GLU A 244 21.51 46.89 27.00
N LYS A 245 22.31 46.11 27.74
CA LYS A 245 22.77 44.77 27.29
C LYS A 245 21.60 43.78 27.34
N THR A 246 21.19 43.27 26.18
CA THR A 246 20.08 42.32 26.05
C THR A 246 20.57 40.99 25.46
N THR A 247 19.95 39.90 25.88
CA THR A 247 20.19 38.55 25.34
C THR A 247 18.96 38.06 24.58
N TYR A 248 19.17 37.58 23.36
CA TYR A 248 18.11 37.01 22.51
C TYR A 248 18.36 35.52 22.24
N TYR A 249 17.27 34.80 22.02
CA TYR A 249 17.27 33.37 21.72
C TYR A 249 16.47 33.08 20.47
N ILE A 250 17.09 32.38 19.52
CA ILE A 250 16.44 31.89 18.31
C ILE A 250 16.63 30.38 18.28
N THR A 251 15.54 29.64 18.14
CA THR A 251 15.56 28.17 18.06
C THR A 251 15.24 27.76 16.63
N PHE A 252 16.17 27.09 15.96
CA PHE A 252 15.85 26.35 14.73
C PHE A 252 15.37 24.97 15.17
N SER A 253 14.07 24.75 15.13
CA SER A 253 13.46 23.58 15.78
C SER A 253 13.54 22.34 14.92
N GLU A 254 13.29 22.47 13.62
CA GLU A 254 13.08 21.30 12.76
C GLU A 254 13.37 21.60 11.29
N VAL A 255 13.84 20.60 10.55
CA VAL A 255 13.96 20.64 9.08
C VAL A 255 12.75 19.91 8.51
N LEU A 256 12.06 20.53 7.55
CA LEU A 256 10.82 20.05 6.96
C LEU A 256 10.91 20.09 5.42
N TYR A 257 9.90 19.54 4.74
CA TYR A 257 9.69 19.71 3.30
C TYR A 257 8.24 20.11 3.06
N LYS A 258 7.98 21.27 2.42
CA LYS A 258 6.62 21.71 2.04
C LYS A 258 6.59 22.16 0.58
N GLY A 259 6.73 21.19 -0.32
CA GLY A 259 6.96 21.44 -1.75
C GLY A 259 8.37 21.97 -2.07
N GLU A 260 9.18 22.23 -1.05
CA GLU A 260 10.61 22.48 -1.06
C GLU A 260 11.19 22.31 0.36
N PRO A 261 12.51 22.08 0.51
CA PRO A 261 13.13 22.01 1.83
C PRO A 261 12.98 23.33 2.61
N CYS A 262 12.57 23.22 3.88
CA CYS A 262 12.34 24.35 4.76
C CYS A 262 12.86 24.08 6.18
N ILE A 263 13.01 25.14 6.97
CA ILE A 263 13.42 25.08 8.37
C ILE A 263 12.39 25.82 9.23
N LYS A 264 11.93 25.16 10.29
CA LYS A 264 11.04 25.76 11.28
C LYS A 264 11.87 26.51 12.32
N ILE A 265 11.46 27.74 12.60
CA ILE A 265 12.13 28.64 13.53
C ILE A 265 11.13 29.07 14.60
N LYS A 266 11.58 28.98 15.83
CA LYS A 266 10.91 29.51 17.00
C LYS A 266 11.71 30.66 17.58
N ASP A 267 11.12 31.86 17.54
CA ASP A 267 11.67 33.04 18.19
C ASP A 267 10.82 33.39 19.41
N MET A 268 11.46 33.41 20.59
CA MET A 268 10.76 33.71 21.84
C MET A 268 10.64 35.22 22.12
N ASN A 269 11.26 36.08 21.31
CA ASN A 269 11.37 37.51 21.55
C ASN A 269 10.64 38.36 20.49
N ASN A 270 10.00 37.74 19.50
CA ASN A 270 9.29 38.43 18.43
C ASN A 270 7.77 38.49 18.75
N LYS A 271 7.21 39.71 18.84
CA LYS A 271 5.77 39.94 19.03
C LYS A 271 4.95 40.02 17.73
N SER A 272 5.58 40.26 16.57
CA SER A 272 4.93 40.51 15.27
C SER A 272 4.78 39.27 14.37
N LEU A 273 5.66 38.26 14.49
CA LEU A 273 5.64 37.05 13.64
C LEU A 273 5.08 35.78 14.31
N GLY A 274 4.76 35.85 15.61
CA GLY A 274 4.39 34.67 16.39
C GLY A 274 5.57 33.73 16.67
N TYR A 275 5.35 32.77 17.56
CA TYR A 275 6.40 31.91 18.11
C TYR A 275 6.85 30.77 17.18
N ASP A 276 6.24 30.56 16.01
CA ASP A 276 6.54 29.43 15.10
C ASP A 276 6.39 29.84 13.64
N VAL A 277 7.52 30.06 12.95
CA VAL A 277 7.56 30.44 11.53
C VAL A 277 8.33 29.41 10.72
N GLU A 278 7.78 29.00 9.58
CA GLU A 278 8.45 28.09 8.64
C GLU A 278 9.09 28.87 7.49
N ILE A 279 10.39 28.70 7.30
CA ILE A 279 11.15 29.41 6.27
C ILE A 279 11.59 28.45 5.18
N SER A 280 11.24 28.79 3.94
CA SER A 280 11.54 28.03 2.72
C SER A 280 12.17 28.95 1.65
N SER A 281 12.65 28.41 0.53
CA SER A 281 13.20 29.22 -0.56
C SER A 281 12.16 30.07 -1.32
N LYS A 282 10.89 29.67 -1.38
CA LYS A 282 9.76 30.38 -2.03
C LYS A 282 9.10 31.41 -1.13
N ASN A 283 8.96 31.13 0.17
CA ASN A 283 8.22 32.04 1.06
C ASN A 283 8.95 33.35 1.34
N HIS A 284 10.19 33.52 0.85
CA HIS A 284 10.98 34.75 0.92
C HIS A 284 10.68 35.54 2.20
N ILE A 285 10.70 34.87 3.37
CA ILE A 285 10.58 35.55 4.64
C ILE A 285 11.90 36.27 4.79
N THR A 286 11.96 37.45 4.19
CA THR A 286 13.20 38.19 4.02
C THR A 286 13.61 38.80 5.32
N GLN A 287 12.78 38.77 6.38
CA GLN A 287 12.90 39.49 7.65
C GLN A 287 12.17 38.75 8.80
N ILE A 288 12.83 38.60 9.95
CA ILE A 288 12.24 38.32 11.26
C ILE A 288 12.66 39.45 12.20
N GLU A 289 11.72 40.04 12.89
CA GLU A 289 11.99 41.10 13.87
C GLU A 289 12.53 40.50 15.18
N VAL A 290 13.70 40.93 15.65
CA VAL A 290 14.27 40.48 16.94
C VAL A 290 14.62 41.72 17.77
N GLY A 291 13.73 42.08 18.69
CA GLY A 291 13.80 43.38 19.38
C GLY A 291 13.58 44.53 18.39
N LYS A 292 14.56 45.42 18.22
CA LYS A 292 14.55 46.51 17.20
C LYS A 292 15.28 46.13 15.90
N TYR A 293 15.82 44.92 15.81
CA TYR A 293 16.61 44.51 14.66
C TYR A 293 15.75 43.72 13.68
N MET A 294 15.83 44.08 12.41
CA MET A 294 15.33 43.24 11.33
C MET A 294 16.40 42.21 10.97
N ILE A 295 16.08 40.95 11.22
CA ILE A 295 16.92 39.82 10.87
C ILE A 295 16.46 39.30 9.52
N HIS A 296 17.24 39.57 8.49
CA HIS A 296 16.85 39.11 7.16
C HIS A 296 17.27 37.68 6.85
N PHE A 297 16.32 36.83 6.44
CA PHE A 297 16.56 35.45 6.05
C PHE A 297 16.46 35.30 4.53
N LYS A 298 17.52 34.77 3.90
CA LYS A 298 17.45 34.31 2.51
C LYS A 298 18.09 32.93 2.42
N LEU A 299 17.26 31.90 2.36
CA LEU A 299 17.69 30.58 1.91
C LEU A 299 18.01 30.73 0.41
N LYS A 300 19.29 30.70 0.03
CA LYS A 300 19.70 31.02 -1.35
C LYS A 300 19.11 30.05 -2.36
N ASN A 301 18.40 30.59 -3.35
CA ASN A 301 18.60 30.25 -4.76
C ASN A 301 19.25 31.46 -5.43
N ASN A 302 20.41 31.26 -6.07
CA ASN A 302 21.10 32.11 -7.05
C ASN A 302 20.86 33.66 -7.02
N HIS A 303 21.90 34.44 -6.71
CA HIS A 303 22.07 35.91 -6.92
C HIS A 303 21.20 36.90 -6.07
N ASN A 304 21.52 38.19 -5.87
CA ASN A 304 22.80 38.93 -5.77
C ASN A 304 22.75 40.09 -4.73
N GLN A 305 21.98 39.97 -3.63
CA GLN A 305 22.17 40.75 -2.39
C GLN A 305 21.90 39.81 -1.20
N LYS A 306 22.79 39.83 -0.20
CA LYS A 306 23.12 38.66 0.65
C LYS A 306 23.10 39.02 2.13
N LEU A 307 22.08 38.55 2.86
CA LEU A 307 22.29 38.12 4.23
C LEU A 307 22.63 36.64 4.22
N THR A 308 23.81 36.31 4.73
CA THR A 308 24.31 34.93 4.74
C THR A 308 24.49 34.51 6.18
N TYR A 309 23.77 33.46 6.57
CA TYR A 309 24.08 32.69 7.77
C TYR A 309 25.04 31.58 7.37
N THR A 310 26.23 31.59 7.96
CA THR A 310 27.25 30.56 7.73
C THR A 310 27.65 29.99 9.08
N LEU A 311 27.62 28.66 9.19
CA LEU A 311 28.27 28.00 10.31
C LEU A 311 29.78 28.12 10.10
N LEU A 312 30.47 28.80 11.01
CA LEU A 312 31.92 29.03 10.84
C LEU A 312 32.72 27.80 11.20
N GLU A 313 32.35 27.13 12.30
CA GLU A 313 32.91 25.87 12.81
C GLU A 313 32.24 25.59 14.18
N GLY A 314 31.91 24.33 14.47
CA GLY A 314 31.39 23.91 15.77
C GLY A 314 30.12 24.65 16.22
N LYS A 315 30.14 25.27 17.42
CA LYS A 315 28.98 25.93 18.07
C LYS A 315 28.80 27.41 17.69
N LYS A 316 29.38 27.90 16.60
CA LYS A 316 29.36 29.33 16.23
C LYS A 316 28.74 29.56 14.85
N MET A 317 27.78 30.48 14.78
CA MET A 317 27.13 30.91 13.54
C MET A 317 27.45 32.39 13.30
N LEU A 318 27.74 32.73 12.04
CA LEU A 318 28.00 34.09 11.61
C LEU A 318 26.84 34.58 10.75
N ARG A 319 26.31 35.75 11.08
CA ARG A 319 25.49 36.56 10.19
C ARG A 319 26.40 37.57 9.50
N GLU A 320 26.37 37.59 8.18
CA GLU A 320 26.98 38.66 7.39
C GLU A 320 25.88 39.45 6.68
N LEU A 321 25.90 40.78 6.84
CA LEU A 321 25.05 41.74 6.15
C LEU A 321 25.95 42.63 5.29
N LYS A 322 25.63 42.79 4.00
CA LYS A 322 26.31 43.74 3.12
C LYS A 322 25.38 44.89 2.76
N TYR A 323 25.78 46.11 3.04
CA TYR A 323 25.02 47.34 2.79
C TYR A 323 25.98 48.45 2.37
N GLU A 324 25.70 49.16 1.28
CA GLU A 324 26.51 50.27 0.75
C GLU A 324 28.03 49.95 0.62
N GLY A 325 28.36 48.74 0.18
CA GLY A 325 29.76 48.30 0.04
C GLY A 325 30.44 47.88 1.35
N VAL A 326 29.81 48.09 2.51
CA VAL A 326 30.31 47.71 3.84
C VAL A 326 29.74 46.34 4.26
N THR A 327 30.58 45.50 4.88
CA THR A 327 30.17 44.19 5.42
C THR A 327 30.11 44.22 6.94
N TYR A 328 28.93 44.01 7.50
CA TYR A 328 28.65 43.91 8.94
C TYR A 328 28.57 42.44 9.35
N LYS A 329 29.24 42.08 10.45
CA LYS A 329 29.35 40.69 10.92
C LYS A 329 28.86 40.53 12.35
N THR A 330 27.96 39.58 12.59
CA THR A 330 27.46 39.28 13.94
C THR A 330 27.63 37.79 14.27
N LYS A 331 28.20 37.48 15.44
CA LYS A 331 28.45 36.10 15.87
C LYS A 331 27.38 35.64 16.87
N TYR A 332 26.89 34.43 16.67
CA TYR A 332 25.94 33.73 17.52
C TYR A 332 26.61 32.47 18.08
N LYS A 333 26.24 32.10 19.31
CA LYS A 333 26.77 30.90 19.98
C LYS A 333 25.63 29.94 20.30
N LYS A 334 25.78 28.67 19.91
CA LYS A 334 24.85 27.59 20.28
C LYS A 334 24.92 27.38 21.78
N LYS A 335 23.77 27.31 22.44
CA LYS A 335 23.67 27.09 23.89
C LYS A 335 24.21 25.70 24.26
#